data_AF-A0A661B5S7-F1
#
_entry.id   AF-A0A661B5S7-F1
#
_cell.length_a   1.000
_cell.length_b   1.000
_cell.length_c   1.000
_cell.angle_alpha   90.00
_cell.angle_beta   90.00
_cell.angle_gamma   90.00
#
_symmetry.space_group_name_H-M   'P 1'
#
loop_
_entity.id
_entity.type
_entity.pdbx_description
1 polymer ?
#
loop_
_entity_poly.entity_id
_entity_poly.type
_entity_poly.pdbx_seq_one_letter_code
_entity_poly.pdbx_strand_id
1 'polypeptide(L)'
;MIFYIMRYFFSILFFFAIVLCIHAQQDVQTAKADTARTAEPHWVPNPTIAALLSAALPGAGQVYSRNYLHSVIFVAAESYCAWRVIDAAQRTEELWDKRSGIDTDSPEYAAARSEFEYSANERNTYLWFLAGAKFLDIADAYISAHLYDFDERMNAPVSIAIIPRRGGAEVCLNFHF
;
A
#
# COMPACT_ATOMS: atom_id res chain seq x y z
N MET A 1 1.77 -31.27 2.46
CA MET A 1 0.37 -30.87 2.74
C MET A 1 0.29 -29.64 3.67
N ILE A 2 1.01 -29.63 4.79
CA ILE A 2 1.07 -28.49 5.73
C ILE A 2 1.52 -27.16 5.08
N PHE A 3 2.53 -27.18 4.21
CA PHE A 3 2.99 -25.97 3.51
C PHE A 3 1.95 -25.31 2.59
N TYR A 4 1.06 -26.09 1.97
CA TYR A 4 -0.01 -25.55 1.13
C TYR A 4 -1.12 -24.91 1.97
N ILE A 5 -1.53 -25.55 3.06
CA ILE A 5 -2.53 -25.02 4.00
C ILE A 5 -2.04 -23.71 4.62
N MET A 6 -0.76 -23.66 5.00
CA MET A 6 -0.15 -22.46 5.57
C MET A 6 -0.09 -21.31 4.54
N ARG A 7 0.18 -21.61 3.27
CA ARG A 7 0.18 -20.61 2.18
C ARG A 7 -1.21 -20.00 1.95
N TYR A 8 -2.27 -20.81 1.90
CA TYR A 8 -3.64 -20.30 1.76
C TYR A 8 -4.12 -19.54 2.98
N PHE A 9 -3.69 -19.93 4.19
CA PHE A 9 -4.02 -19.23 5.42
C PHE A 9 -3.49 -17.78 5.41
N PHE A 10 -2.23 -17.58 5.02
CA PHE A 10 -1.67 -16.23 4.87
C PHE A 10 -2.36 -15.41 3.77
N SER A 11 -2.71 -16.02 2.64
CA SER A 11 -3.49 -15.33 1.58
C SER A 11 -4.88 -14.90 2.07
N ILE A 12 -5.58 -15.74 2.85
CA ILE A 12 -6.89 -15.43 3.41
C ILE A 12 -6.79 -14.32 4.46
N LEU A 13 -5.78 -14.38 5.34
CA LEU A 13 -5.52 -13.35 6.34
C LEU A 13 -5.25 -11.98 5.70
N PHE A 14 -4.47 -11.97 4.61
CA PHE A 14 -4.18 -10.77 3.83
C PHE A 14 -5.44 -10.19 3.17
N PHE A 15 -6.26 -11.04 2.55
CA PHE A 15 -7.52 -10.61 1.94
C PHE A 15 -8.51 -10.06 2.98
N PHE A 16 -8.57 -10.69 4.16
CA PHE A 16 -9.37 -10.22 5.28
C PHE A 16 -8.90 -8.87 5.82
N ALA A 17 -7.58 -8.65 5.91
CA ALA A 17 -7.01 -7.37 6.30
C ALA A 17 -7.34 -6.24 5.30
N ILE A 18 -7.35 -6.54 3.99
CA ILE A 18 -7.78 -5.59 2.95
C ILE A 18 -9.25 -5.20 3.15
N VAL A 19 -10.12 -6.19 3.37
CA VAL A 19 -11.55 -5.95 3.61
C VAL A 19 -11.76 -5.09 4.86
N LEU A 20 -11.03 -5.35 5.95
CA LEU A 20 -11.08 -4.51 7.16
C LEU A 20 -10.63 -3.06 6.90
N CYS A 21 -9.59 -2.85 6.09
CA CYS A 21 -9.14 -1.51 5.72
C CYS A 21 -10.19 -0.75 4.90
N ILE A 22 -10.89 -1.44 3.99
CA ILE A 22 -11.97 -0.84 3.19
C ILE A 22 -13.16 -0.44 4.08
N HIS A 23 -13.56 -1.30 5.02
CA HIS A 23 -14.64 -0.99 5.97
C HIS A 23 -14.27 0.18 6.88
N ALA A 24 -13.03 0.23 7.40
CA ALA A 24 -12.54 1.35 8.21
C ALA A 24 -12.56 2.68 7.44
N GLN A 25 -12.29 2.65 6.13
CA GLN A 25 -12.37 3.84 5.29
C GLN A 25 -13.82 4.29 5.08
N GLN A 26 -14.76 3.35 4.92
CA GLN A 26 -16.19 3.68 4.81
C GLN A 26 -16.72 4.29 6.11
N ASP A 27 -16.32 3.79 7.27
CA ASP A 27 -16.73 4.36 8.57
C ASP A 27 -16.23 5.79 8.76
N VAL A 28 -14.97 6.07 8.40
CA VAL A 28 -14.41 7.44 8.44
C VAL A 28 -15.17 8.38 7.50
N GLN A 29 -15.55 7.94 6.31
CA GLN A 29 -16.29 8.76 5.35
C GLN A 29 -17.77 8.94 5.74
N THR A 30 -18.39 7.91 6.34
CA THR A 30 -19.80 7.95 6.78
C THR A 30 -19.96 8.81 8.04
N ALA A 31 -19.00 8.74 8.98
CA ALA A 31 -18.96 9.63 10.14
C ALA A 31 -18.80 11.11 9.76
N LYS A 32 -18.05 11.40 8.68
CA LYS A 32 -17.91 12.75 8.11
C LYS A 32 -19.21 13.27 7.46
N ALA A 33 -20.06 12.38 6.94
CA ALA A 33 -21.35 12.75 6.34
C ALA A 33 -22.44 13.04 7.40
N ASP A 34 -22.31 12.52 8.62
CA ASP A 34 -23.34 12.57 9.67
C ASP A 34 -23.00 13.51 10.84
N THR A 35 -22.00 14.39 10.69
CA THR A 35 -21.54 15.27 11.78
C THR A 35 -22.46 16.48 12.00
N ALA A 36 -23.67 16.22 12.49
CA ALA A 36 -24.51 17.18 13.19
C ALA A 36 -24.43 16.94 14.70
N ARG A 37 -23.23 17.10 15.30
CA ARG A 37 -22.95 17.51 16.71
C ARG A 37 -21.53 17.09 17.13
N THR A 38 -21.01 17.92 18.05
CA THR A 38 -19.73 17.86 18.78
C THR A 38 -18.45 18.10 17.99
N ALA A 39 -17.81 19.24 18.32
CA ALA A 39 -16.45 19.58 17.93
C ALA A 39 -15.47 18.58 18.56
N GLU A 40 -15.29 17.44 17.89
CA GLU A 40 -14.18 16.54 18.13
C GLU A 40 -12.86 17.30 17.85
N PRO A 41 -11.78 17.04 18.61
CA PRO A 41 -10.50 17.69 18.38
C PRO A 41 -10.01 17.44 16.95
N HIS A 42 -9.79 18.52 16.21
CA HIS A 42 -9.26 18.53 14.86
C HIS A 42 -7.85 17.90 14.84
N TRP A 43 -7.77 16.68 14.32
CA TRP A 43 -6.52 15.93 14.23
C TRP A 43 -5.80 16.26 12.93
N VAL A 44 -4.58 16.80 13.03
CA VAL A 44 -3.72 17.07 11.87
C VAL A 44 -2.47 16.20 11.96
N PRO A 45 -2.22 15.30 10.99
CA PRO A 45 -1.02 14.48 10.98
C PRO A 45 0.23 15.34 10.74
N ASN A 46 1.31 15.07 11.46
CA ASN A 46 2.61 15.68 11.17
C ASN A 46 3.26 15.00 9.94
N PRO A 47 3.59 15.75 8.87
CA PRO A 47 4.15 15.17 7.65
C PRO A 47 5.47 14.44 7.81
N THR A 48 6.36 14.93 8.67
CA THR A 48 7.64 14.28 8.95
C THR A 48 7.44 12.95 9.67
N ILE A 49 6.47 12.88 10.60
CA ILE A 49 6.14 11.63 11.29
C ILE A 49 5.52 10.63 10.31
N ALA A 50 4.62 11.08 9.42
CA ALA A 50 4.03 10.24 8.37
C ALA A 50 5.13 9.63 7.47
N ALA A 51 6.06 10.45 7.00
CA ALA A 51 7.18 9.99 6.19
C ALA A 51 8.08 8.99 6.93
N LEU A 52 8.43 9.28 8.19
CA LEU A 52 9.25 8.38 9.02
C LEU A 52 8.55 7.05 9.28
N LEU A 53 7.22 7.06 9.49
CA LEU A 53 6.44 5.84 9.66
C LEU A 53 6.44 4.99 8.39
N SER A 54 6.17 5.57 7.20
CA SER A 54 6.25 4.83 5.93
C SER A 54 7.66 4.34 5.60
N ALA A 55 8.69 5.08 6.05
CA ALA A 55 10.08 4.65 5.90
C ALA A 55 10.39 3.42 6.77
N ALA A 56 9.84 3.35 7.98
CA ALA A 56 10.04 2.23 8.90
C ALA A 56 9.21 1.00 8.52
N LEU A 57 7.95 1.20 8.13
CA LEU A 57 7.00 0.13 7.82
C LEU A 57 6.20 0.48 6.55
N PRO A 58 6.03 -0.47 5.61
CA PRO A 58 5.25 -0.25 4.38
C PRO A 58 3.83 0.22 4.71
N GLY A 59 3.43 1.35 4.14
CA GLY A 59 2.09 1.93 4.27
C GLY A 59 1.76 2.53 5.64
N ALA A 60 2.66 2.51 6.63
CA ALA A 60 2.34 3.00 7.98
C ALA A 60 2.12 4.52 8.05
N GLY A 61 2.79 5.30 7.19
CA GLY A 61 2.53 6.74 7.07
C GLY A 61 1.14 7.03 6.52
N GLN A 62 0.62 6.16 5.65
CA GLN A 62 -0.72 6.28 5.09
C GLN A 62 -1.81 5.98 6.12
N VAL A 63 -1.58 4.97 6.97
CA VAL A 63 -2.44 4.70 8.14
C VAL A 63 -2.50 5.91 9.07
N TYR A 64 -1.35 6.55 9.32
CA TYR A 64 -1.26 7.74 10.17
C TYR A 64 -2.04 8.94 9.59
N SER A 65 -1.95 9.16 8.27
CA SER A 65 -2.73 10.18 7.55
C SER A 65 -4.19 9.76 7.27
N ARG A 66 -4.65 8.62 7.80
CA ARG A 66 -5.99 8.03 7.59
C ARG A 66 -6.35 7.74 6.12
N ASN A 67 -5.35 7.56 5.27
CA ASN A 67 -5.51 7.15 3.87
C ASN A 67 -5.25 5.64 3.72
N TYR A 68 -6.21 4.83 4.17
CA TYR A 68 -6.05 3.38 4.23
C TYR A 68 -5.92 2.72 2.86
N LEU A 69 -6.56 3.25 1.82
CA LEU A 69 -6.45 2.72 0.47
C LEU A 69 -5.00 2.80 -0.05
N HIS A 70 -4.33 3.93 0.16
CA HIS A 70 -2.93 4.09 -0.22
C HIS A 70 -2.04 3.12 0.57
N SER A 71 -2.31 2.94 1.87
CA SER A 71 -1.60 1.95 2.69
C SER A 71 -1.68 0.55 2.08
N VAL A 72 -2.88 0.11 1.66
CA VAL A 72 -3.07 -1.23 1.08
C VAL A 72 -2.28 -1.38 -0.22
N ILE A 73 -2.30 -0.35 -1.08
CA ILE A 73 -1.57 -0.35 -2.36
C ILE A 73 -0.06 -0.49 -2.11
N PHE A 74 0.52 0.32 -1.23
CA PHE A 74 1.96 0.28 -0.95
C PHE A 74 2.38 -1.02 -0.27
N VAL A 75 1.62 -1.50 0.73
CA VAL A 75 1.89 -2.79 1.36
C VAL A 75 1.88 -3.92 0.34
N ALA A 76 0.89 -3.95 -0.57
CA ALA A 76 0.81 -4.98 -1.61
C ALA A 76 1.99 -4.89 -2.59
N ALA A 77 2.31 -3.69 -3.08
CA ALA A 77 3.39 -3.47 -4.04
C ALA A 77 4.76 -3.83 -3.46
N GLU A 78 5.05 -3.37 -2.24
CA GLU A 78 6.31 -3.67 -1.56
C GLU A 78 6.42 -5.13 -1.18
N SER A 79 5.35 -5.75 -0.67
CA SER A 79 5.35 -7.19 -0.34
C SER A 79 5.59 -8.05 -1.58
N TYR A 80 5.00 -7.68 -2.72
CA TYR A 80 5.23 -8.37 -3.99
C TYR A 80 6.68 -8.26 -4.45
N CYS A 81 7.25 -7.04 -4.44
CA CYS A 81 8.64 -6.84 -4.82
C CYS A 81 9.60 -7.57 -3.88
N ALA A 82 9.37 -7.47 -2.57
CA ALA A 82 10.17 -8.18 -1.57
C ALA A 82 10.13 -9.70 -1.76
N TRP A 83 8.94 -10.26 -2.03
CA TRP A 83 8.81 -11.68 -2.34
C TRP A 83 9.64 -12.08 -3.57
N ARG A 84 9.57 -11.30 -4.66
CA ARG A 84 10.37 -11.55 -5.88
C ARG A 84 11.87 -11.45 -5.64
N VAL A 85 12.32 -10.52 -4.80
CA VAL A 85 13.73 -10.41 -4.39
C VAL A 85 14.19 -11.65 -3.64
N ILE A 86 13.40 -12.12 -2.66
CA ILE A 86 13.74 -13.31 -1.87
C ILE A 86 13.80 -14.55 -2.75
N ASP A 87 12.78 -14.73 -3.59
CA ASP A 87 12.66 -15.86 -4.51
C ASP A 87 13.81 -15.90 -5.54
N ALA A 88 14.18 -14.74 -6.12
CA ALA A 88 15.33 -14.63 -6.99
C ALA A 88 16.67 -14.81 -6.25
N ALA A 89 16.77 -14.37 -4.99
CA ALA A 89 17.96 -14.56 -4.17
C ALA A 89 18.21 -16.04 -3.87
N GLN A 90 17.18 -16.80 -3.51
CA GLN A 90 17.26 -18.25 -3.29
C GLN A 90 17.72 -18.99 -4.56
N ARG A 91 17.13 -18.67 -5.71
CA ARG A 91 17.58 -19.24 -6.99
C ARG A 91 19.03 -18.90 -7.33
N THR A 92 19.44 -17.66 -7.06
CA THR A 92 20.82 -17.24 -7.31
C THR A 92 21.81 -18.04 -6.47
N GLU A 93 21.46 -18.36 -5.23
CA GLU A 93 22.28 -19.19 -4.33
C GLU A 93 22.33 -20.66 -4.82
N GLU A 94 21.19 -21.25 -5.18
CA GLU A 94 21.16 -22.60 -5.75
C GLU A 94 22.00 -22.73 -7.03
N LEU A 95 21.95 -21.71 -7.91
CA LEU A 95 22.73 -21.67 -9.14
C LEU A 95 24.22 -21.41 -8.87
N TRP A 96 24.53 -20.68 -7.81
CA TRP A 96 25.91 -20.50 -7.34
C TRP A 96 26.52 -21.82 -6.87
N ASP A 97 25.77 -22.62 -6.13
CA ASP A 97 26.23 -23.92 -5.67
C ASP A 97 26.42 -24.88 -6.85
N LYS A 98 25.45 -24.92 -7.78
CA LYS A 98 25.54 -25.76 -9.00
C LYS A 98 26.76 -25.41 -9.85
N ARG A 99 27.04 -24.13 -10.08
CA ARG A 99 28.20 -23.72 -10.90
C ARG A 99 29.54 -23.95 -10.21
N SER A 100 29.57 -23.99 -8.86
CA SER A 100 30.82 -24.10 -8.10
C SER A 100 31.51 -25.46 -8.26
N GLY A 101 30.77 -26.50 -8.64
CA GLY A 101 31.29 -27.85 -8.88
C GLY A 101 31.63 -28.17 -10.34
N ILE A 102 31.46 -27.21 -11.26
CA ILE A 102 31.62 -27.43 -12.70
C ILE A 102 32.93 -26.81 -13.18
N ASP A 103 33.64 -27.50 -14.08
CA ASP A 103 34.86 -26.98 -14.69
C ASP A 103 34.57 -25.75 -15.56
N THR A 104 35.39 -24.71 -15.40
CA THR A 104 35.15 -23.37 -15.97
C THR A 104 35.20 -23.36 -17.49
N ASP A 105 35.97 -24.26 -18.10
CA ASP A 105 36.12 -24.38 -19.56
C ASP A 105 35.06 -25.27 -20.22
N SER A 106 34.14 -25.85 -19.45
CA SER A 106 33.09 -26.70 -19.98
C SER A 106 31.93 -25.89 -20.61
N PRO A 107 31.27 -26.40 -21.67
CA PRO A 107 30.05 -25.79 -22.21
C PRO A 107 28.91 -25.70 -21.18
N GLU A 108 28.91 -26.61 -20.20
CA GLU A 108 27.93 -26.67 -19.10
C GLU A 108 28.09 -25.49 -18.14
N TYR A 109 29.32 -25.05 -17.87
CA TYR A 109 29.58 -23.86 -17.06
C TYR A 109 29.03 -22.58 -17.70
N ALA A 110 29.15 -22.44 -19.02
CA ALA A 110 28.62 -21.29 -19.75
C ALA A 110 27.08 -21.20 -19.62
N ALA A 111 26.38 -22.33 -19.69
CA ALA A 111 24.93 -22.39 -19.47
C ALA A 111 24.56 -22.03 -18.02
N ALA A 112 25.23 -22.64 -17.04
CA ALA A 112 25.01 -22.35 -15.62
C ALA A 112 25.29 -20.89 -15.25
N ARG A 113 26.31 -20.28 -15.87
CA ARG A 113 26.63 -18.86 -15.72
C ARG A 113 25.52 -17.97 -16.26
N SER A 114 24.99 -18.27 -17.45
CA SER A 114 23.89 -17.49 -18.04
C SER A 114 22.62 -17.54 -17.17
N GLU A 115 22.29 -18.71 -16.61
CA GLU A 115 21.16 -18.86 -15.69
C GLU A 115 21.37 -18.07 -14.40
N PHE A 116 22.58 -18.13 -13.84
CA PHE A 116 22.95 -17.34 -12.67
C PHE A 116 22.83 -15.84 -12.94
N GLU A 117 23.37 -15.36 -14.05
CA GLU A 117 23.32 -13.94 -14.43
C GLU A 117 21.87 -13.46 -14.63
N TYR A 118 21.03 -14.30 -15.24
CA TYR A 118 19.60 -14.01 -15.37
C TYR A 118 18.92 -13.87 -14.00
N SER A 119 19.13 -14.82 -13.08
CA SER A 119 18.53 -14.79 -11.74
C SER A 119 19.06 -13.62 -10.89
N ALA A 120 20.36 -13.32 -10.97
CA ALA A 120 20.96 -12.20 -10.29
C ALA A 120 20.44 -10.85 -10.81
N ASN A 121 20.24 -10.73 -12.13
CA ASN A 121 19.68 -9.54 -12.74
C ASN A 121 18.20 -9.35 -12.38
N GLU A 122 17.43 -10.44 -12.31
CA GLU A 122 16.05 -10.42 -11.84
C GLU A 122 15.97 -9.89 -10.40
N ARG A 123 16.78 -10.42 -9.48
CA ARG A 123 16.85 -9.93 -8.10
C ARG A 123 17.17 -8.44 -8.04
N ASN A 124 18.19 -7.99 -8.78
CA ASN A 124 18.58 -6.58 -8.80
C ASN A 124 17.48 -5.69 -9.37
N THR A 125 16.76 -6.16 -10.40
CA THR A 125 15.62 -5.45 -10.97
C THR A 125 14.51 -5.25 -9.94
N TYR A 126 14.14 -6.30 -9.20
CA TYR A 126 13.11 -6.18 -8.16
C TYR A 126 13.58 -5.40 -6.93
N LEU A 127 14.88 -5.39 -6.62
CA LEU A 127 15.45 -4.49 -5.60
C LEU A 127 15.27 -3.02 -6.00
N TRP A 128 15.49 -2.67 -7.27
CA TRP A 128 15.24 -1.32 -7.77
C TRP A 128 13.75 -0.96 -7.73
N PHE A 129 12.86 -1.88 -8.10
CA PHE A 129 11.42 -1.66 -7.96
C PHE A 129 10.99 -1.50 -6.51
N LEU A 130 11.52 -2.30 -5.59
CA LEU A 130 11.25 -2.18 -4.16
C LEU A 130 11.72 -0.83 -3.62
N ALA A 131 12.94 -0.41 -3.98
CA ALA A 131 13.47 0.90 -3.59
C ALA A 131 12.62 2.05 -4.14
N GLY A 132 12.19 1.96 -5.40
CA GLY A 132 11.29 2.94 -6.01
C GLY A 132 9.92 2.98 -5.33
N ALA A 133 9.30 1.82 -5.08
CA ALA A 133 8.03 1.72 -4.38
C ALA A 133 8.11 2.29 -2.95
N LYS A 134 9.19 1.98 -2.22
CA LYS A 134 9.43 2.51 -0.87
C LYS A 134 9.60 4.03 -0.88
N PHE A 135 10.33 4.58 -1.87
CA PHE A 135 10.45 6.03 -2.00
C PHE A 135 9.10 6.70 -2.28
N LEU A 136 8.28 6.10 -3.16
CA LEU A 136 6.93 6.58 -3.45
C LEU A 136 6.01 6.51 -2.23
N ASP A 137 6.07 5.44 -1.43
CA ASP A 137 5.30 5.32 -0.18
C ASP A 137 5.61 6.47 0.78
N ILE A 138 6.89 6.75 1.00
CA ILE A 138 7.35 7.84 1.88
C ILE A 138 6.89 9.21 1.36
N ALA A 139 7.09 9.48 0.07
CA ALA A 139 6.72 10.75 -0.53
C ALA A 139 5.21 10.98 -0.53
N ASP A 140 4.43 9.94 -0.88
CA ASP A 140 2.98 9.99 -0.89
C ASP A 140 2.41 10.18 0.53
N ALA A 141 3.02 9.56 1.55
CA ALA A 141 2.61 9.75 2.94
C ALA A 141 2.90 11.17 3.44
N TYR A 142 4.04 11.74 3.04
CA TYR A 142 4.40 13.12 3.36
C TYR A 142 3.42 14.14 2.73
N ILE A 143 3.08 13.94 1.45
CA ILE A 143 2.12 14.79 0.73
C ILE A 143 0.71 14.62 1.32
N SER A 144 0.28 13.38 1.56
CA SER A 144 -1.03 13.09 2.15
C SER A 144 -1.20 13.75 3.52
N ALA A 145 -0.15 13.75 4.35
CA ALA A 145 -0.18 14.46 5.62
C ALA A 145 -0.23 15.98 5.46
N HIS A 146 0.48 16.55 4.47
CA HIS A 146 0.43 17.99 4.17
C HIS A 146 -0.95 18.44 3.68
N LEU A 147 -1.61 17.61 2.87
CA LEU A 147 -2.91 17.93 2.28
C LEU A 147 -4.09 17.54 3.17
N TYR A 148 -3.85 16.89 4.31
CA TYR A 148 -4.92 16.38 5.18
C TYR A 148 -5.91 17.49 5.61
N ASP A 149 -5.42 18.63 6.10
CA ASP A 149 -6.25 19.77 6.51
C ASP A 149 -6.94 20.44 5.30
N PHE A 150 -6.31 20.43 4.12
CA PHE A 150 -6.91 20.97 2.91
C PHE A 150 -8.07 20.11 2.41
N ASP A 151 -7.89 18.80 2.30
CA ASP A 151 -8.93 17.86 1.87
C ASP A 151 -10.11 17.86 2.86
N GLU A 152 -9.83 17.98 4.16
CA GLU A 152 -10.87 18.06 5.19
C GLU A 152 -11.73 19.33 5.06
N ARG A 153 -11.12 20.47 4.71
CA ARG A 153 -11.82 21.74 4.45
C ARG A 153 -12.54 21.79 3.11
N MET A 154 -12.03 21.06 2.12
CA MET A 154 -12.59 21.01 0.76
C MET A 154 -13.73 20.00 0.61
N ASN A 155 -13.93 19.12 1.60
CA ASN A 155 -15.10 18.26 1.65
C ASN A 155 -16.34 19.16 1.79
N ALA A 156 -17.16 19.18 0.74
CA ALA A 156 -17.97 20.34 0.39
C ALA A 156 -18.80 20.90 1.57
N PRO A 157 -18.70 22.21 1.88
CA PRO A 157 -19.57 22.85 2.85
C PRO A 157 -21.02 22.94 2.36
N VAL A 158 -21.33 22.41 1.17
CA VAL A 158 -22.65 22.48 0.54
C VAL A 158 -23.14 21.08 0.23
N SER A 159 -24.13 20.60 0.99
CA SER A 159 -24.90 19.42 0.60
C SER A 159 -26.18 19.85 -0.12
N ILE A 160 -26.43 19.27 -1.28
CA ILE A 160 -27.65 19.48 -2.08
C ILE A 160 -28.54 18.27 -1.88
N ALA A 161 -29.66 18.45 -1.19
CA ALA A 161 -30.68 17.42 -1.03
C ALA A 161 -31.89 17.76 -1.89
N ILE A 162 -32.31 16.82 -2.74
CA ILE A 162 -33.55 16.93 -3.53
C ILE A 162 -34.58 16.01 -2.89
N ILE A 163 -35.62 16.58 -2.29
CA ILE A 163 -36.66 15.84 -1.59
C ILE A 163 -37.94 15.86 -2.45
N PRO A 164 -38.39 14.71 -2.98
CA PRO A 164 -39.63 14.65 -3.73
C PRO A 164 -40.84 14.77 -2.78
N ARG A 165 -41.76 15.69 -3.07
CA ARG A 165 -43.07 15.81 -2.40
C ARG A 165 -44.19 15.49 -3.39
N ARG A 166 -45.37 15.12 -2.86
CA ARG A 166 -46.56 14.68 -3.62
C ARG A 166 -47.06 15.62 -4.74
N GLY A 167 -46.49 16.82 -4.91
CA GLY A 167 -46.80 17.75 -5.99
C GLY A 167 -45.61 18.57 -6.49
N GLY A 168 -44.36 18.17 -6.21
CA GLY A 168 -43.17 18.93 -6.63
C GLY A 168 -41.87 18.39 -6.03
N ALA A 169 -40.77 19.10 -6.24
CA ALA A 169 -39.47 18.80 -5.62
C ALA A 169 -39.02 19.99 -4.77
N GLU A 170 -38.49 19.70 -3.59
CA GLU A 170 -37.86 20.68 -2.69
C GLU A 170 -36.34 20.52 -2.81
N VAL A 171 -35.63 21.63 -3.03
CA VAL A 171 -34.15 21.65 -3.08
C VAL A 171 -33.64 22.32 -1.82
N CYS A 172 -32.98 21.57 -0.96
CA CYS A 172 -32.30 22.09 0.23
C CYS A 172 -30.82 22.23 -0.06
N LEU A 173 -30.29 23.44 0.14
CA LEU A 173 -28.86 23.74 0.13
C LEU A 173 -28.44 23.95 1.58
N ASN A 174 -27.72 23.00 2.17
CA ASN A 174 -27.19 23.17 3.51
C ASN A 174 -25.77 23.69 3.43
N PHE A 175 -25.53 24.87 3.99
CA PHE A 175 -24.20 25.44 4.12
C PHE A 175 -23.65 25.12 5.52
N HIS A 176 -22.53 24.40 5.58
CA HIS A 176 -21.78 24.13 6.79
C HIS A 176 -20.60 25.11 6.84
N PHE A 177 -20.66 26.08 7.76
CA PHE A 177 -19.59 27.05 8.02
C PHE A 177 -18.89 26.71 9.33
#